data_AF-A0A2N3NAT2-F1
#
_entry.id   AF-A0A2N3NAT2-F1
#
_cell.length_a   1.000
_cell.length_b   1.000
_cell.length_c   1.000
_cell.angle_alpha   90.00
_cell.angle_beta   90.00
_cell.angle_gamma   90.00
#
_symmetry.space_group_name_H-M   'P 1'
#
loop_
_entity.id
_entity.type
_entity.pdbx_description
1 polymer ?
#
loop_
_entity_poly.entity_id
_entity_poly.type
_entity_poly.pdbx_seq_one_letter_code
_entity_poly.pdbx_strand_id
1 'polypeptide(L)'
;MPKVSPSRADKSFLGSGLNLLTVDALDRYGKALKRLCSSFKNSNTEISECLLRVDSGWVRVEQQLNFLRRVQHLMHDDHLDVYQRTLSVLSGKLAAILQILRGLMKQQSDGEGESFIADCEPKRIKYTFKKDSLDRSIAEFELWQRTADLSWFLLMRIANPQIDAELANGQGPSRTATVIPSTLAIRSGLRAEEPGTSSRSGLSLRPSEIKDMATEEIPRCRAVFATRTSSSGVISKFILDKADSQPLSSNRIVRNDVRDLAHKLRHDDPDTFGLFVCKGFVTESNNSGPEEMVDFTLVFKVPSQYWEDSSPRSLRDLLIGSPAPVSELPA
;
A
#
# COMPACT_ATOMS: atom_id res chain seq x y z
N MET A 1 31.81 51.78 -33.12
CA MET A 1 31.70 51.88 -31.64
C MET A 1 30.30 51.41 -31.23
N PRO A 2 30.09 50.80 -30.06
CA PRO A 2 30.73 49.61 -29.47
C PRO A 2 29.73 48.48 -29.11
N LYS A 3 30.27 47.26 -29.05
CA LYS A 3 30.09 46.17 -28.05
C LYS A 3 28.76 45.97 -27.29
N VAL A 4 28.41 44.67 -27.15
CA VAL A 4 28.14 43.86 -25.93
C VAL A 4 27.08 42.80 -26.32
N SER A 5 27.51 41.64 -26.83
CA SER A 5 27.74 40.37 -26.11
C SER A 5 26.53 39.41 -26.15
N PRO A 6 26.76 38.11 -26.37
CA PRO A 6 25.72 37.10 -26.57
C PRO A 6 25.26 36.50 -25.22
N SER A 7 23.97 36.20 -25.10
CA SER A 7 23.37 35.40 -24.02
C SER A 7 22.16 34.69 -24.65
N ARG A 8 21.97 33.38 -24.57
CA ARG A 8 22.26 32.45 -23.48
C ARG A 8 22.35 31.05 -24.07
N ALA A 9 23.43 30.36 -23.72
CA ALA A 9 23.72 28.99 -24.08
C ALA A 9 22.64 28.01 -23.59
N ASP A 10 22.51 26.95 -24.38
CA ASP A 10 22.13 25.59 -24.02
C ASP A 10 21.98 25.36 -22.51
N LYS A 11 20.73 25.26 -22.06
CA LYS A 11 20.41 24.44 -20.90
C LYS A 11 20.33 23.00 -21.39
N SER A 12 21.45 22.33 -21.28
CA SER A 12 21.61 20.88 -21.31
C SER A 12 20.40 20.17 -20.73
N PHE A 13 19.71 19.43 -21.59
CA PHE A 13 18.88 18.26 -21.29
C PHE A 13 19.74 17.23 -20.55
N LEU A 14 19.91 17.39 -19.24
CA LEU A 14 20.57 16.43 -18.36
C LEU A 14 19.84 16.48 -17.02
N GLY A 15 18.92 15.53 -16.81
CA GLY A 15 18.42 15.24 -15.47
C GLY A 15 16.93 14.93 -15.38
N SER A 16 16.52 13.75 -15.85
CA SER A 16 15.26 13.12 -15.41
C SER A 16 15.27 11.61 -15.70
N GLY A 17 16.43 10.98 -15.54
CA GLY A 17 16.54 9.52 -15.44
C GLY A 17 16.97 9.15 -14.03
N LEU A 18 16.59 7.96 -13.53
CA LEU A 18 17.21 7.42 -12.31
C LEU A 18 18.73 7.55 -12.41
N ASN A 19 19.38 7.98 -11.32
CA ASN A 19 20.83 8.04 -11.28
C ASN A 19 21.41 6.64 -11.51
N LEU A 20 21.88 6.40 -12.74
CA LEU A 20 22.36 5.11 -13.22
C LEU A 20 23.48 4.56 -12.31
N LEU A 21 24.30 5.45 -11.75
CA LEU A 21 25.39 5.08 -10.84
C LEU A 21 24.89 4.44 -9.53
N THR A 22 23.77 4.93 -8.99
CA THR A 22 23.17 4.38 -7.76
C THR A 22 22.54 3.02 -8.03
N VAL A 23 21.87 2.88 -9.17
CA VAL A 23 21.27 1.62 -9.61
C VAL A 23 22.34 0.56 -9.89
N ASP A 24 23.42 0.93 -10.57
CA ASP A 24 24.56 0.04 -10.86
C ASP A 24 25.31 -0.35 -9.58
N ALA A 25 25.41 0.55 -8.61
CA ALA A 25 25.96 0.23 -7.28
C ALA A 25 25.08 -0.82 -6.56
N LEU A 26 23.77 -0.65 -6.57
CA LEU A 26 22.82 -1.61 -5.97
C LEU A 26 22.92 -2.98 -6.64
N ASP A 27 22.93 -3.06 -7.96
CA ASP A 27 23.09 -4.35 -8.68
C ASP A 27 24.41 -5.04 -8.32
N ARG A 28 25.50 -4.28 -8.21
CA ARG A 28 26.81 -4.81 -7.77
C ARG A 28 26.75 -5.33 -6.34
N TYR A 29 26.10 -4.59 -5.44
CA TYR A 29 25.94 -4.99 -4.04
C TYR A 29 25.07 -6.24 -3.89
N GLY A 30 23.98 -6.34 -4.65
CA GLY A 30 23.14 -7.53 -4.69
C GLY A 30 23.88 -8.79 -5.14
N LYS A 31 24.65 -8.68 -6.24
CA LYS A 31 25.48 -9.80 -6.73
C LYS A 31 26.53 -10.21 -5.70
N ALA A 32 27.15 -9.24 -5.03
CA ALA A 32 28.12 -9.50 -3.97
C ALA A 32 27.46 -10.21 -2.77
N LEU A 33 26.28 -9.77 -2.37
CA LEU A 33 25.53 -10.37 -1.27
C LEU A 33 25.14 -11.82 -1.57
N LYS A 34 24.57 -12.10 -2.75
CA LYS A 34 24.19 -13.47 -3.15
C LYS A 34 25.38 -14.44 -3.13
N ARG A 35 26.55 -13.98 -3.57
CA ARG A 35 27.81 -14.76 -3.52
C ARG A 35 28.27 -14.98 -2.08
N LEU A 36 28.25 -13.94 -1.25
CA LEU A 36 28.58 -14.06 0.18
C LEU A 36 27.65 -15.05 0.88
N CYS A 37 26.33 -14.95 0.71
CA CYS A 37 25.37 -15.90 1.26
C CYS A 37 25.69 -17.34 0.83
N SER A 38 26.12 -17.55 -0.42
CA SER A 38 26.51 -18.85 -0.94
C SER A 38 27.80 -19.39 -0.30
N SER A 39 28.81 -18.55 -0.06
CA SER A 39 30.09 -18.94 0.58
C SER A 39 29.93 -19.35 2.05
N PHE A 40 28.87 -18.89 2.71
CA PHE A 40 28.58 -19.19 4.11
C PHE A 40 27.52 -20.29 4.30
N LYS A 41 27.08 -20.95 3.22
CA LYS A 41 26.02 -21.98 3.21
C LYS A 41 26.30 -23.17 4.15
N ASN A 42 27.56 -23.39 4.54
CA ASN A 42 28.01 -24.44 5.47
C ASN A 42 28.57 -23.87 6.81
N SER A 43 28.22 -22.63 7.18
CA SER A 43 28.74 -21.95 8.37
C SER A 43 27.80 -22.06 9.58
N ASN A 44 28.18 -21.45 10.72
CA ASN A 44 27.42 -21.43 11.97
C ASN A 44 25.98 -20.91 11.77
N THR A 45 25.01 -21.46 12.51
CA THR A 45 23.59 -21.17 12.39
C THR A 45 23.27 -19.67 12.49
N GLU A 46 23.94 -18.94 13.38
CA GLU A 46 23.74 -17.49 13.56
C GLU A 46 24.14 -16.65 12.33
N ILE A 47 25.25 -17.00 11.68
CA ILE A 47 25.71 -16.29 10.47
C ILE A 47 24.76 -16.62 9.30
N SER A 48 24.30 -17.87 9.23
CA SER A 48 23.34 -18.29 8.22
C SER A 48 22.00 -17.57 8.35
N GLU A 49 21.50 -17.36 9.57
CA GLU A 49 20.28 -16.61 9.84
C GLU A 49 20.43 -15.13 9.48
N CYS A 50 21.55 -14.52 9.87
CA CYS A 50 21.91 -13.17 9.50
C CYS A 50 21.93 -12.97 7.97
N LEU A 51 22.58 -13.87 7.24
CA LEU A 51 22.66 -13.80 5.78
C LEU A 51 21.31 -14.01 5.12
N LEU A 52 20.48 -14.90 5.66
CA LEU A 52 19.12 -15.13 5.19
C LEU A 52 18.24 -13.87 5.31
N ARG A 53 18.39 -13.10 6.39
CA ARG A 53 17.67 -11.82 6.57
C ARG A 53 18.05 -10.79 5.52
N VAL A 54 19.35 -10.62 5.27
CA VAL A 54 19.82 -9.67 4.24
C VAL A 54 19.41 -10.14 2.84
N ASP A 55 19.50 -11.43 2.54
CA ASP A 55 19.07 -11.99 1.25
C ASP A 55 17.55 -11.82 1.04
N SER A 56 16.74 -12.12 2.06
CA SER A 56 15.29 -11.90 2.03
C SER A 56 14.94 -10.43 1.79
N GLY A 57 15.65 -9.51 2.43
CA GLY A 57 15.47 -8.08 2.17
C GLY A 57 15.93 -7.68 0.77
N TRP A 58 17.04 -8.22 0.29
CA TRP A 58 17.56 -7.92 -1.04
C TRP A 58 16.62 -8.36 -2.17
N VAL A 59 15.99 -9.53 -2.06
CA VAL A 59 15.00 -10.00 -3.05
C VAL A 59 13.85 -8.99 -3.23
N ARG A 60 13.40 -8.33 -2.15
CA ARG A 60 12.37 -7.30 -2.23
C ARG A 60 12.85 -6.04 -2.95
N VAL A 61 14.06 -5.60 -2.62
CA VAL A 61 14.73 -4.46 -3.28
C VAL A 61 14.91 -4.71 -4.77
N GLU A 62 15.34 -5.91 -5.15
CA GLU A 62 15.52 -6.32 -6.55
C GLU A 62 14.19 -6.23 -7.32
N GLN A 63 13.08 -6.67 -6.73
CA GLN A 63 11.75 -6.56 -7.32
C GLN A 63 11.31 -5.10 -7.49
N GLN A 64 11.51 -4.26 -6.46
CA GLN A 64 11.18 -2.84 -6.50
C GLN A 64 12.00 -2.09 -7.58
N LEU A 65 13.31 -2.34 -7.64
CA LEU A 65 14.21 -1.77 -8.66
C LEU A 65 13.79 -2.16 -10.08
N ASN A 66 13.48 -3.44 -10.29
CA ASN A 66 13.09 -3.94 -11.61
C ASN A 66 11.78 -3.31 -12.09
N PHE A 67 10.81 -3.13 -11.20
CA PHE A 67 9.58 -2.44 -11.54
C PHE A 67 9.82 -0.95 -11.81
N LEU A 68 10.59 -0.27 -10.96
CA LEU A 68 10.90 1.15 -11.12
C LEU A 68 11.60 1.45 -12.46
N ARG A 69 12.52 0.59 -12.90
CA ARG A 69 13.15 0.71 -14.22
C ARG A 69 12.11 0.76 -15.36
N ARG A 70 11.00 0.04 -15.22
CA ARG A 70 9.92 0.01 -16.21
C ARG A 70 9.02 1.23 -16.12
N VAL A 71 8.72 1.75 -14.93
CA VAL A 71 7.74 2.83 -14.75
C VAL A 71 8.32 4.22 -14.53
N GLN A 72 9.64 4.37 -14.37
CA GLN A 72 10.27 5.66 -14.05
C GLN A 72 9.91 6.79 -15.01
N HIS A 73 9.72 6.47 -16.30
CA HIS A 73 9.37 7.45 -17.33
C HIS A 73 7.93 7.97 -17.23
N LEU A 74 7.11 7.33 -16.39
CA LEU A 74 5.71 7.67 -16.13
C LEU A 74 5.52 8.48 -14.85
N MET A 75 6.59 8.70 -14.09
CA MET A 75 6.57 9.35 -12.79
C MET A 75 6.87 10.83 -12.91
N HIS A 76 6.24 11.64 -12.05
CA HIS A 76 6.57 13.06 -11.95
C HIS A 76 7.97 13.27 -11.35
N ASP A 77 8.64 14.36 -11.73
CA ASP A 77 10.02 14.65 -11.33
C ASP A 77 10.19 14.73 -9.81
N ASP A 78 9.23 15.33 -9.09
CA ASP A 78 9.26 15.42 -7.62
C ASP A 78 9.26 14.05 -6.96
N HIS A 79 8.49 13.10 -7.51
CA HIS A 79 8.50 11.74 -7.01
C HIS A 79 9.82 11.06 -7.32
N LEU A 80 10.32 11.18 -8.56
CA LEU A 80 11.60 10.62 -8.95
C LEU A 80 12.75 11.10 -8.05
N ASP A 81 12.77 12.38 -7.66
CA ASP A 81 13.78 12.92 -6.73
C ASP A 81 13.70 12.27 -5.34
N VAL A 82 12.49 12.15 -4.77
CA VAL A 82 12.29 11.43 -3.49
C VAL A 82 12.75 9.97 -3.61
N TYR A 83 12.49 9.31 -4.74
CA TYR A 83 12.96 7.96 -4.99
C TYR A 83 14.47 7.85 -5.14
N GLN A 84 15.10 8.78 -5.83
CA GLN A 84 16.56 8.79 -5.98
C GLN A 84 17.25 8.94 -4.64
N ARG A 85 16.75 9.82 -3.77
CA ARG A 85 17.25 9.97 -2.39
C ARG A 85 17.06 8.67 -1.60
N THR A 86 15.91 8.03 -1.76
CA THR A 86 15.59 6.72 -1.16
C THR A 86 16.59 5.64 -1.61
N LEU A 87 16.85 5.51 -2.92
CA LEU A 87 17.84 4.57 -3.45
C LEU A 87 19.27 4.86 -2.99
N SER A 88 19.63 6.14 -2.82
CA SER A 88 20.94 6.54 -2.30
C SER A 88 21.15 6.05 -0.86
N VAL A 89 20.15 6.23 0.01
CA VAL A 89 20.19 5.74 1.40
C VAL A 89 20.30 4.21 1.44
N LEU A 90 19.52 3.52 0.61
CA LEU A 90 19.59 2.06 0.47
C LEU A 90 20.97 1.57 0.06
N SER A 91 21.57 2.24 -0.94
CA SER A 91 22.92 1.95 -1.43
C SER A 91 23.95 2.08 -0.30
N GLY A 92 23.87 3.14 0.50
CA GLY A 92 24.73 3.34 1.66
C GLY A 92 24.59 2.24 2.73
N LYS A 93 23.35 1.84 3.06
CA LYS A 93 23.09 0.78 4.06
C LYS A 93 23.63 -0.58 3.59
N LEU A 94 23.42 -0.93 2.33
CA LEU A 94 23.94 -2.18 1.75
C LEU A 94 25.48 -2.16 1.68
N ALA A 95 26.07 -1.02 1.33
CA ALA A 95 27.52 -0.86 1.34
C ALA A 95 28.10 -1.11 2.75
N ALA A 96 27.47 -0.56 3.80
CA ALA A 96 27.90 -0.77 5.19
C ALA A 96 27.84 -2.25 5.60
N ILE A 97 26.73 -2.94 5.31
CA ILE A 97 26.58 -4.38 5.58
C ILE A 97 27.66 -5.18 4.85
N LEU A 98 27.89 -4.89 3.56
CA LEU A 98 28.92 -5.57 2.77
C LEU A 98 30.33 -5.34 3.30
N GLN A 99 30.65 -4.14 3.79
CA GLN A 99 31.96 -3.86 4.39
C GLN A 99 32.17 -4.67 5.68
N ILE A 100 31.14 -4.79 6.51
CA ILE A 100 31.19 -5.61 7.72
C ILE A 100 31.40 -7.09 7.33
N LEU A 101 30.60 -7.61 6.40
CA LEU A 101 30.68 -9.00 5.93
C LEU A 101 32.04 -9.32 5.29
N ARG A 102 32.59 -8.42 4.45
CA ARG A 102 33.95 -8.57 3.90
C ARG A 102 35.00 -8.62 5.00
N GLY A 103 34.85 -7.81 6.04
CA GLY A 103 35.75 -7.83 7.20
C GLY A 103 35.74 -9.14 8.00
N LEU A 104 34.73 -10.00 7.78
CA LEU A 104 34.62 -11.33 8.37
C LEU A 104 35.28 -12.43 7.52
N MET A 105 35.72 -12.10 6.31
CA MET A 105 36.37 -13.03 5.38
C MET A 105 37.90 -12.90 5.38
N LYS A 106 38.58 -13.95 4.93
CA LYS A 106 40.02 -13.94 4.66
C LYS A 106 40.22 -13.68 3.16
N GLN A 107 40.89 -12.60 2.79
CA GLN A 107 41.32 -12.39 1.39
C GLN A 107 42.39 -13.44 1.07
N GLN A 108 42.16 -14.21 0.01
CA GLN A 108 43.20 -15.05 -0.58
C GLN A 108 44.03 -14.15 -1.50
N SER A 109 45.28 -13.92 -1.13
CA SER A 109 46.23 -13.16 -1.94
C SER A 109 46.75 -14.07 -3.05
N ASP A 110 46.20 -13.95 -4.25
CA ASP A 110 46.90 -14.33 -5.48
C ASP A 110 46.35 -13.53 -6.66
N GLY A 111 47.24 -12.78 -7.31
CA GLY A 111 47.07 -12.25 -8.66
C GLY A 111 46.45 -10.85 -8.78
N GLU A 112 47.22 -9.93 -9.37
CA GLU A 112 46.78 -8.61 -9.80
C GLU A 112 45.53 -8.68 -10.69
N GLY A 113 44.44 -8.17 -10.16
CA GLY A 113 43.23 -7.84 -10.87
C GLY A 113 42.25 -7.27 -9.85
N GLU A 114 41.57 -6.18 -10.19
CA GLU A 114 40.41 -5.66 -9.44
C GLU A 114 39.22 -6.64 -9.52
N SER A 115 39.46 -7.88 -9.11
CA SER A 115 38.47 -8.88 -8.84
C SER A 115 37.84 -8.51 -7.51
N PHE A 116 36.65 -7.94 -7.56
CA PHE A 116 35.91 -7.49 -6.38
C PHE A 116 35.62 -8.63 -5.36
N ILE A 117 35.86 -9.90 -5.70
CA ILE A 117 35.52 -11.08 -4.88
C ILE A 117 36.39 -12.30 -5.29
N ALA A 118 37.47 -12.57 -4.56
CA ALA A 118 38.16 -13.87 -4.58
C ALA A 118 37.42 -14.87 -3.67
N ASP A 119 37.58 -16.18 -3.92
CA ASP A 119 37.05 -17.22 -3.03
C ASP A 119 37.54 -16.98 -1.60
N CYS A 120 36.59 -16.85 -0.67
CA CYS A 120 36.87 -16.34 0.67
C CYS A 120 36.40 -17.33 1.73
N GLU A 121 37.31 -17.70 2.64
CA GLU A 121 37.02 -18.61 3.74
C GLU A 121 36.56 -17.83 5.01
N PRO A 122 35.45 -18.22 5.68
CA PRO A 122 34.92 -17.51 6.85
C PRO A 122 35.84 -17.55 8.08
N LYS A 123 36.17 -16.39 8.67
CA LYS A 123 36.87 -16.34 9.99
C LYS A 123 35.88 -16.24 11.14
N ARG A 124 35.50 -17.39 11.70
CA ARG A 124 34.52 -17.56 12.79
C ARG A 124 34.76 -16.67 14.02
N ILE A 125 36.02 -16.49 14.43
CA ILE A 125 36.39 -15.69 15.62
C ILE A 125 36.13 -14.19 15.41
N LYS A 126 36.14 -13.68 14.17
CA LYS A 126 35.86 -12.25 13.91
C LYS A 126 34.36 -11.92 13.97
N TYR A 127 33.49 -12.92 13.82
CA TYR A 127 32.05 -12.73 13.84
C TYR A 127 31.56 -12.28 15.22
N THR A 128 32.01 -12.93 16.30
CA THR A 128 31.62 -12.56 17.67
C THR A 128 31.96 -11.12 18.03
N PHE A 129 33.04 -10.54 17.49
CA PHE A 129 33.41 -9.15 17.71
C PHE A 129 32.65 -8.12 16.86
N LYS A 130 32.05 -8.55 15.74
CA LYS A 130 31.34 -7.67 14.80
C LYS A 130 29.84 -7.92 14.73
N LYS A 131 29.33 -8.91 15.48
CA LYS A 131 27.93 -9.33 15.51
C LYS A 131 27.00 -8.16 15.79
N ASP A 132 27.21 -7.44 16.89
CA ASP A 132 26.35 -6.31 17.28
C ASP A 132 26.30 -5.20 16.22
N SER A 133 27.41 -4.98 15.51
CA SER A 133 27.50 -3.99 14.43
C SER A 133 26.74 -4.46 13.17
N LEU A 134 26.84 -5.75 12.86
CA LEU A 134 26.12 -6.37 11.75
C LEU A 134 24.61 -6.40 12.02
N ASP A 135 24.20 -6.86 13.19
CA ASP A 135 22.79 -6.93 13.59
C ASP A 135 22.13 -5.54 13.60
N ARG A 136 22.85 -4.52 14.11
CA ARG A 136 22.39 -3.13 14.05
C ARG A 136 22.21 -2.64 12.61
N SER A 137 23.19 -2.89 11.74
CA SER A 137 23.13 -2.49 10.33
C SER A 137 21.98 -3.16 9.58
N ILE A 138 21.68 -4.42 9.92
CA ILE A 138 20.56 -5.18 9.34
C ILE A 138 19.23 -4.67 9.86
N ALA A 139 19.11 -4.42 11.18
CA ALA A 139 17.89 -3.85 11.75
C ALA A 139 17.58 -2.47 11.15
N GLU A 140 18.60 -1.64 10.95
CA GLU A 140 18.47 -0.35 10.26
C GLU A 140 18.08 -0.46 8.79
N PHE A 141 18.50 -1.53 8.11
CA PHE A 141 18.11 -1.84 6.75
C PHE A 141 16.65 -2.30 6.68
N GLU A 142 16.24 -3.25 7.52
CA GLU A 142 14.86 -3.76 7.58
C GLU A 142 13.85 -2.68 8.00
N LEU A 143 14.19 -1.85 8.99
CA LEU A 143 13.35 -0.73 9.41
C LEU A 143 13.14 0.24 8.24
N TRP A 144 14.22 0.57 7.55
CA TRP A 144 14.17 1.48 6.42
C TRP A 144 13.37 0.89 5.24
N GLN A 145 13.50 -0.41 4.98
CA GLN A 145 12.66 -1.09 3.97
C GLN A 145 11.17 -0.94 4.30
N ARG A 146 10.78 -1.16 5.56
CA ARG A 146 9.38 -0.99 6.00
C ARG A 146 8.86 0.43 5.78
N THR A 147 9.67 1.45 6.06
CA THR A 147 9.28 2.85 5.86
C THR A 147 9.26 3.23 4.37
N ALA A 148 10.18 2.71 3.57
CA ALA A 148 10.23 2.93 2.13
C ALA A 148 9.05 2.25 1.40
N ASP A 149 8.60 1.07 1.86
CA ASP A 149 7.45 0.34 1.31
C ASP A 149 6.15 1.16 1.36
N LEU A 150 5.94 1.96 2.42
CA LEU A 150 4.80 2.88 2.54
C LEU A 150 4.86 4.03 1.53
N SER A 151 6.06 4.55 1.27
CA SER A 151 6.26 5.61 0.27
C SER A 151 6.05 5.07 -1.14
N TRP A 152 6.51 3.83 -1.40
CA TRP A 152 6.22 3.05 -2.62
C TRP A 152 4.72 2.85 -2.88
N PHE A 153 3.97 2.47 -1.84
CA PHE A 153 2.52 2.34 -1.93
C PHE A 153 1.83 3.66 -2.35
N LEU A 154 2.28 4.80 -1.84
CA LEU A 154 1.71 6.10 -2.21
C LEU A 154 2.03 6.51 -3.65
N LEU A 155 3.23 6.19 -4.15
CA LEU A 155 3.54 6.39 -5.55
C LEU A 155 2.66 5.54 -6.47
N MET A 156 2.44 4.28 -6.07
CA MET A 156 1.53 3.37 -6.76
C MET A 156 0.08 3.85 -6.74
N ARG A 157 -0.29 4.88 -5.95
CA ARG A 157 -1.62 5.51 -5.98
C ARG A 157 -1.76 6.61 -7.03
N ILE A 158 -0.68 7.04 -7.69
CA ILE A 158 -0.78 8.04 -8.76
C ILE A 158 -1.29 7.32 -10.01
N ALA A 159 -2.53 7.64 -10.39
CA ALA A 159 -3.25 6.98 -11.46
C ALA A 159 -2.58 7.25 -12.82
N ASN A 160 -1.91 6.23 -13.36
CA ASN A 160 -1.44 6.19 -14.74
C ASN A 160 -1.78 4.82 -15.33
N PRO A 161 -2.54 4.75 -16.45
CA PRO A 161 -3.00 3.48 -16.99
C PRO A 161 -1.89 2.48 -17.38
N GLN A 162 -0.71 2.98 -17.72
CA GLN A 162 0.45 2.17 -18.11
C GLN A 162 1.13 1.53 -16.89
N ILE A 163 1.06 2.17 -15.71
CA ILE A 163 1.55 1.59 -14.46
C ILE A 163 0.73 0.33 -14.12
N ASP A 164 -0.59 0.36 -14.29
CA ASP A 164 -1.46 -0.80 -14.01
C ASP A 164 -1.18 -2.02 -14.91
N ALA A 165 -0.83 -1.79 -16.18
CA ALA A 165 -0.46 -2.87 -17.09
C ALA A 165 0.82 -3.56 -16.59
N GLU A 166 1.79 -2.78 -16.11
CA GLU A 166 3.03 -3.30 -15.51
C GLU A 166 2.80 -4.00 -14.16
N LEU A 167 1.78 -3.60 -13.37
CA LEU A 167 1.37 -4.34 -12.18
C LEU A 167 0.75 -5.70 -12.55
N ALA A 168 -0.17 -5.71 -13.51
CA ALA A 168 -0.90 -6.91 -13.91
C ALA A 168 -0.01 -7.96 -14.58
N ASN A 169 1.04 -7.51 -15.28
CA ASN A 169 2.01 -8.37 -15.95
C ASN A 169 3.08 -8.95 -14.99
N GLY A 170 3.12 -8.54 -13.72
CA GLY A 170 4.05 -9.04 -12.71
C GLY A 170 3.75 -10.48 -12.28
N GLN A 171 4.14 -11.45 -13.10
CA GLN A 171 4.04 -12.89 -12.76
C GLN A 171 5.04 -13.26 -11.64
N GLY A 172 4.53 -13.49 -10.44
CA GLY A 172 5.26 -14.19 -9.37
C GLY A 172 4.65 -13.96 -7.98
N PRO A 173 4.70 -14.95 -7.06
CA PRO A 173 4.21 -14.81 -5.69
C PRO A 173 5.17 -13.96 -4.87
N SER A 174 5.27 -12.67 -5.20
CA SER A 174 5.89 -11.69 -4.32
C SER A 174 4.93 -11.45 -3.17
N ARG A 175 5.39 -11.48 -1.92
CA ARG A 175 4.58 -11.04 -0.75
C ARG A 175 4.21 -9.55 -0.81
N THR A 176 4.78 -8.79 -1.74
CA THR A 176 4.28 -7.47 -2.12
C THR A 176 2.89 -7.59 -2.76
N ALA A 177 2.59 -8.71 -3.42
CA ALA A 177 1.30 -9.05 -4.00
C ALA A 177 0.20 -9.44 -3.00
N THR A 178 0.46 -9.42 -1.69
CA THR A 178 -0.61 -9.39 -0.68
C THR A 178 -1.07 -7.95 -0.40
N VAL A 179 -0.26 -6.94 -0.73
CA VAL A 179 -0.60 -5.50 -0.65
C VAL A 179 -1.07 -4.93 -2.01
N ILE A 180 -0.81 -5.65 -3.10
CA ILE A 180 -1.22 -5.26 -4.47
C ILE A 180 -2.71 -5.56 -4.84
N PRO A 181 -3.43 -6.56 -4.31
CA PRO A 181 -4.81 -6.83 -4.71
C PRO A 181 -5.72 -5.65 -4.36
N SER A 182 -5.50 -5.09 -3.18
CA SER A 182 -6.12 -3.85 -2.73
C SER A 182 -5.75 -2.64 -3.55
N THR A 183 -4.49 -2.51 -3.95
CA THR A 183 -4.03 -1.37 -4.77
C THR A 183 -4.69 -1.40 -6.16
N LEU A 184 -4.79 -2.57 -6.79
CA LEU A 184 -5.50 -2.74 -8.06
C LEU A 184 -7.02 -2.52 -7.91
N ALA A 185 -7.63 -2.99 -6.82
CA ALA A 185 -9.05 -2.78 -6.52
C ALA A 185 -9.39 -1.29 -6.23
N ILE A 186 -8.50 -0.55 -5.56
CA ILE A 186 -8.63 0.91 -5.43
C ILE A 186 -8.56 1.57 -6.80
N ARG A 187 -7.56 1.20 -7.60
CA ARG A 187 -7.28 1.85 -8.88
C ARG A 187 -8.37 1.58 -9.91
N SER A 188 -8.96 0.39 -9.93
CA SER A 188 -10.14 0.10 -10.75
C SER A 188 -11.36 0.93 -10.33
N GLY A 189 -11.54 1.16 -9.02
CA GLY A 189 -12.57 2.05 -8.47
C GLY A 189 -12.41 3.51 -8.87
N LEU A 190 -11.16 4.00 -8.96
CA LEU A 190 -10.83 5.38 -9.35
C LEU A 190 -10.89 5.63 -10.88
N ARG A 191 -10.65 4.60 -11.70
CA ARG A 191 -10.70 4.70 -13.18
C ARG A 191 -12.11 4.83 -13.75
N ALA A 192 -13.15 4.55 -12.98
CA ALA A 192 -14.52 4.65 -13.46
C ALA A 192 -14.96 6.06 -13.84
N GLU A 193 -14.09 7.07 -13.71
CA GLU A 193 -14.30 8.42 -14.21
C GLU A 193 -14.05 8.57 -15.74
N GLU A 194 -13.51 7.57 -16.45
CA GLU A 194 -13.39 7.69 -17.92
C GLU A 194 -14.77 7.63 -18.61
N PRO A 195 -15.12 8.62 -19.43
CA PRO A 195 -16.41 8.71 -20.10
C PRO A 195 -16.42 7.76 -21.31
N GLY A 196 -16.78 6.49 -21.11
CA GLY A 196 -17.07 5.66 -22.28
C GLY A 196 -17.29 4.16 -22.12
N THR A 197 -16.80 3.49 -21.08
CA THR A 197 -16.82 2.02 -21.09
C THR A 197 -17.27 1.37 -19.79
N SER A 198 -18.25 0.47 -19.97
CA SER A 198 -18.86 -0.49 -19.03
C SER A 198 -19.99 0.02 -18.12
N SER A 199 -21.09 -0.76 -18.12
CA SER A 199 -22.40 -0.48 -17.55
C SER A 199 -22.38 0.01 -16.10
N ARG A 200 -22.48 1.34 -15.91
CA ARG A 200 -22.71 2.04 -14.63
C ARG A 200 -24.11 1.79 -14.00
N SER A 201 -24.90 0.87 -14.55
CA SER A 201 -26.32 0.66 -14.22
C SER A 201 -26.58 -0.22 -12.98
N GLY A 202 -25.55 -0.84 -12.40
CA GLY A 202 -25.71 -1.83 -11.31
C GLY A 202 -25.68 -1.30 -9.87
N LEU A 203 -25.42 0.00 -9.65
CA LEU A 203 -25.24 0.56 -8.30
C LEU A 203 -26.49 1.20 -7.70
N SER A 204 -27.50 1.52 -8.53
CA SER A 204 -28.77 2.06 -8.04
C SER A 204 -29.68 0.87 -7.70
N LEU A 205 -29.82 0.59 -6.41
CA LEU A 205 -30.70 -0.46 -5.90
C LEU A 205 -32.14 0.06 -5.85
N ARG A 206 -33.12 -0.84 -5.92
CA ARG A 206 -34.54 -0.46 -5.79
C ARG A 206 -34.91 -0.28 -4.32
N PRO A 207 -35.77 0.69 -3.96
CA PRO A 207 -36.27 0.85 -2.60
C PRO A 207 -36.88 -0.43 -2.01
N SER A 208 -37.55 -1.24 -2.84
CA SER A 208 -38.10 -2.54 -2.44
C SER A 208 -37.04 -3.51 -1.89
N GLU A 209 -35.79 -3.41 -2.34
CA GLU A 209 -34.73 -4.31 -1.88
C GLU A 209 -34.35 -4.08 -0.42
N ILE A 210 -34.55 -2.87 0.11
CA ILE A 210 -34.33 -2.53 1.52
C ILE A 210 -35.59 -2.78 2.35
N LYS A 211 -36.78 -2.51 1.79
CA LYS A 211 -38.06 -2.66 2.53
C LYS A 211 -38.32 -4.05 3.06
N ASP A 212 -37.79 -5.08 2.39
CA ASP A 212 -37.93 -6.48 2.81
C ASP A 212 -36.90 -6.90 3.88
N MET A 213 -36.00 -6.00 4.30
CA MET A 213 -34.99 -6.29 5.32
C MET A 213 -35.54 -6.02 6.73
N ALA A 214 -35.22 -6.91 7.67
CA ALA A 214 -35.45 -6.65 9.10
C ALA A 214 -34.38 -5.67 9.61
N THR A 215 -34.81 -4.55 10.19
CA THR A 215 -33.91 -3.47 10.62
C THR A 215 -33.85 -3.30 12.13
N GLU A 216 -32.65 -3.06 12.64
CA GLU A 216 -32.34 -2.77 14.04
C GLU A 216 -31.55 -1.46 14.13
N GLU A 217 -31.91 -0.60 15.08
CA GLU A 217 -31.16 0.63 15.32
C GLU A 217 -29.82 0.32 15.99
N ILE A 218 -28.77 1.02 15.56
CA ILE A 218 -27.47 0.96 16.22
C ILE A 218 -27.42 2.09 17.26
N PRO A 219 -27.28 1.79 18.56
CA PRO A 219 -27.27 2.81 19.60
C PRO A 219 -26.28 3.94 19.30
N ARG A 220 -26.76 5.18 19.41
CA ARG A 220 -25.98 6.42 19.20
C ARG A 220 -25.35 6.54 17.81
N CYS A 221 -25.90 5.84 16.81
CA CYS A 221 -25.52 5.93 15.41
C CYS A 221 -26.74 6.30 14.57
N ARG A 222 -26.52 6.99 13.46
CA ARG A 222 -27.56 7.26 12.46
C ARG A 222 -27.77 6.06 11.53
N ALA A 223 -26.73 5.25 11.35
CA ALA A 223 -26.80 4.08 10.50
C ALA A 223 -27.67 2.99 11.15
N VAL A 224 -28.32 2.20 10.30
CA VAL A 224 -29.22 1.13 10.70
C VAL A 224 -28.60 -0.21 10.33
N PHE A 225 -28.72 -1.18 11.23
CA PHE A 225 -28.32 -2.55 10.94
C PHE A 225 -29.47 -3.30 10.30
N ALA A 226 -29.24 -3.96 9.18
CA ALA A 226 -30.28 -4.62 8.41
C ALA A 226 -29.92 -6.09 8.14
N THR A 227 -30.92 -6.95 8.23
CA THR A 227 -30.79 -8.39 7.98
C THR A 227 -31.73 -8.77 6.84
N ARG A 228 -31.17 -9.45 5.83
CA ARG A 228 -31.92 -10.03 4.73
C ARG A 228 -31.76 -11.53 4.72
N THR A 229 -32.87 -12.25 4.65
CA THR A 229 -32.89 -13.69 4.40
C THR A 229 -33.25 -13.93 2.94
N SER A 230 -32.37 -14.59 2.19
CA SER A 230 -32.66 -14.96 0.81
C SER A 230 -33.72 -16.06 0.73
N SER A 231 -34.29 -16.28 -0.45
CA SER A 231 -35.17 -17.43 -0.72
C SER A 231 -34.49 -18.79 -0.49
N SER A 232 -33.16 -18.84 -0.55
CA SER A 232 -32.34 -20.02 -0.22
C SER A 232 -32.06 -20.18 1.28
N GLY A 233 -32.62 -19.31 2.14
CA GLY A 233 -32.40 -19.34 3.59
C GLY A 233 -31.06 -18.74 4.04
N VAL A 234 -30.27 -18.17 3.12
CA VAL A 234 -28.99 -17.55 3.45
C VAL A 234 -29.23 -16.18 4.08
N ILE A 235 -28.69 -15.98 5.27
CA ILE A 235 -28.76 -14.72 6.00
C ILE A 235 -27.60 -13.83 5.59
N SER A 236 -27.90 -12.58 5.23
CA SER A 236 -26.91 -11.54 4.95
C SER A 236 -27.22 -10.30 5.77
N LYS A 237 -26.18 -9.73 6.39
CA LYS A 237 -26.31 -8.51 7.19
C LYS A 237 -25.67 -7.31 6.50
N PHE A 238 -26.26 -6.15 6.72
CA PHE A 238 -25.92 -4.89 6.05
C PHE A 238 -25.94 -3.72 7.04
N ILE A 239 -25.15 -2.69 6.75
CA ILE A 239 -25.26 -1.37 7.36
C ILE A 239 -25.88 -0.44 6.32
N LEU A 240 -26.98 0.19 6.70
CA LEU A 240 -27.69 1.18 5.90
C LEU A 240 -27.33 2.57 6.43
N ASP A 241 -26.54 3.31 5.66
CA ASP A 241 -26.12 4.66 6.02
C ASP A 241 -26.95 5.69 5.25
N LYS A 242 -27.81 6.41 5.97
CA LYS A 242 -28.73 7.39 5.39
C LYS A 242 -28.04 8.75 5.33
N ALA A 243 -27.91 9.32 4.14
CA ALA A 243 -27.47 10.71 3.96
C ALA A 243 -28.58 11.70 4.33
N ASP A 244 -28.22 12.98 4.49
CA ASP A 244 -29.19 14.05 4.74
C ASP A 244 -30.11 14.24 3.54
N SER A 245 -31.41 14.38 3.82
CA SER A 245 -32.44 14.68 2.83
C SER A 245 -32.04 15.92 2.04
N GLN A 246 -32.07 15.79 0.71
CA GLN A 246 -31.71 16.88 -0.19
C GLN A 246 -32.93 17.40 -0.94
N PRO A 247 -32.99 18.69 -1.29
CA PRO A 247 -34.00 19.22 -2.19
C PRO A 247 -34.01 18.49 -3.53
N LEU A 248 -35.19 18.26 -4.12
CA LEU A 248 -35.29 17.61 -5.43
C LEU A 248 -34.51 18.33 -6.54
N SER A 249 -34.37 19.66 -6.44
CA SER A 249 -33.68 20.51 -7.41
C SER A 249 -32.19 20.15 -7.56
N SER A 250 -31.53 19.68 -6.51
CA SER A 250 -30.13 19.27 -6.52
C SER A 250 -29.92 17.76 -6.75
N ASN A 251 -31.01 16.98 -6.83
CA ASN A 251 -30.98 15.51 -6.91
C ASN A 251 -30.06 14.99 -8.02
N ARG A 252 -30.04 15.61 -9.21
CA ARG A 252 -29.17 15.13 -10.32
C ARG A 252 -27.69 15.18 -9.97
N ILE A 253 -27.24 16.24 -9.30
CA ILE A 253 -25.84 16.42 -8.90
C ILE A 253 -25.51 15.47 -7.76
N VAL A 254 -26.29 15.53 -6.68
CA VAL A 254 -26.07 14.68 -5.49
C VAL A 254 -26.14 13.20 -5.84
N ARG A 255 -27.06 12.78 -6.71
CA ARG A 255 -27.15 11.39 -7.16
C ARG A 255 -25.92 10.96 -7.95
N ASN A 256 -25.30 11.86 -8.72
CA ASN A 256 -24.04 11.56 -9.39
C ASN A 256 -22.93 11.38 -8.37
N ASP A 257 -22.82 12.30 -7.41
CA ASP A 257 -21.79 12.23 -6.35
C ASP A 257 -21.95 10.96 -5.49
N VAL A 258 -23.18 10.63 -5.09
CA VAL A 258 -23.50 9.40 -4.34
C VAL A 258 -23.19 8.15 -5.17
N ARG A 259 -23.47 8.17 -6.48
CA ARG A 259 -23.12 7.05 -7.36
C ARG A 259 -21.61 6.87 -7.46
N ASP A 260 -20.87 7.96 -7.64
CA ASP A 260 -19.42 7.94 -7.78
C ASP A 260 -18.77 7.50 -6.46
N LEU A 261 -19.31 7.95 -5.33
CA LEU A 261 -18.92 7.47 -4.00
C LEU A 261 -19.20 5.98 -3.82
N ALA A 262 -20.41 5.52 -4.13
CA ALA A 262 -20.79 4.11 -4.04
C ALA A 262 -19.91 3.22 -4.92
N HIS A 263 -19.51 3.72 -6.09
CA HIS A 263 -18.57 3.04 -6.98
C HIS A 263 -17.18 2.96 -6.36
N LYS A 264 -16.65 4.07 -5.84
CA LYS A 264 -15.33 4.12 -5.19
C LYS A 264 -15.28 3.23 -3.96
N LEU A 265 -16.38 3.11 -3.22
CA LEU A 265 -16.49 2.24 -2.03
C LEU A 265 -16.78 0.77 -2.36
N ARG A 266 -16.91 0.40 -3.64
CA ARG A 266 -17.08 -0.99 -4.07
C ARG A 266 -15.72 -1.67 -4.17
N HIS A 267 -15.11 -1.93 -3.02
CA HIS A 267 -13.91 -2.76 -2.90
C HIS A 267 -14.27 -4.17 -2.45
N ASP A 268 -13.48 -5.16 -2.87
CA ASP A 268 -13.78 -6.58 -2.63
C ASP A 268 -13.18 -7.12 -1.31
N ASP A 269 -12.32 -6.35 -0.64
CA ASP A 269 -11.66 -6.75 0.61
C ASP A 269 -11.88 -5.71 1.74
N PRO A 270 -12.68 -6.05 2.77
CA PRO A 270 -12.94 -5.17 3.90
C PRO A 270 -11.75 -4.99 4.85
N ASP A 271 -10.82 -5.95 4.91
CA ASP A 271 -9.68 -5.91 5.83
C ASP A 271 -8.61 -4.91 5.39
N THR A 272 -8.54 -4.61 4.09
CA THR A 272 -7.55 -3.67 3.56
C THR A 272 -7.77 -2.23 4.08
N PHE A 273 -9.01 -1.75 4.14
CA PHE A 273 -9.31 -0.36 4.52
C PHE A 273 -10.05 -0.23 5.85
N GLY A 274 -10.42 -1.35 6.48
CA GLY A 274 -11.37 -1.33 7.59
C GLY A 274 -12.73 -0.74 7.18
N LEU A 275 -13.09 -0.86 5.90
CA LEU A 275 -14.34 -0.36 5.34
C LEU A 275 -15.14 -1.52 4.75
N PHE A 276 -16.44 -1.55 5.03
CA PHE A 276 -17.32 -2.56 4.46
C PHE A 276 -17.56 -2.35 2.96
N VAL A 277 -17.85 -3.45 2.25
CA VAL A 277 -18.11 -3.43 0.81
C VAL A 277 -19.43 -2.72 0.52
N CYS A 278 -19.37 -1.61 -0.22
CA CYS A 278 -20.57 -0.94 -0.72
C CYS A 278 -21.22 -1.76 -1.85
N LYS A 279 -22.49 -2.12 -1.69
CA LYS A 279 -23.29 -2.81 -2.72
C LYS A 279 -24.01 -1.86 -3.65
N GLY A 280 -24.18 -0.61 -3.24
CA GLY A 280 -24.86 0.41 -4.03
C GLY A 280 -25.56 1.42 -3.13
N PHE A 281 -26.49 2.15 -3.73
CA PHE A 281 -27.31 3.14 -3.06
C PHE A 281 -28.77 3.03 -3.47
N VAL A 282 -29.66 3.43 -2.57
CA VAL A 282 -31.09 3.59 -2.81
C VAL A 282 -31.44 5.08 -2.79
N THR A 283 -32.43 5.44 -3.61
CA THR A 283 -33.01 6.78 -3.66
C THR A 283 -34.49 6.68 -3.36
N GLU A 284 -34.97 7.42 -2.36
CA GLU A 284 -36.40 7.50 -2.01
C GLU A 284 -36.86 8.96 -2.04
N SER A 285 -37.98 9.23 -2.69
CA SER A 285 -38.63 10.54 -2.66
C SER A 285 -39.49 10.63 -1.40
N ASN A 286 -39.28 11.68 -0.62
CA ASN A 286 -40.05 11.97 0.58
C ASN A 286 -40.87 13.24 0.36
N ASN A 287 -42.19 13.09 0.32
CA ASN A 287 -43.13 14.16 0.01
C ASN A 287 -43.86 14.64 1.28
N SER A 288 -43.24 14.50 2.45
CA SER A 288 -43.85 14.81 3.75
C SER A 288 -43.82 16.30 4.14
N GLY A 289 -43.22 17.18 3.32
CA GLY A 289 -43.10 18.62 3.57
C GLY A 289 -43.56 19.51 2.41
N PRO A 290 -43.50 20.85 2.57
CA PRO A 290 -43.86 21.83 1.53
C PRO A 290 -42.90 21.81 0.33
N GLU A 291 -41.69 21.26 0.51
CA GLU A 291 -40.70 21.03 -0.53
C GLU A 291 -40.45 19.53 -0.65
N GLU A 292 -40.44 19.02 -1.88
CA GLU A 292 -40.23 17.61 -2.17
C GLU A 292 -38.74 17.27 -2.00
N MET A 293 -38.46 16.33 -1.09
CA MET A 293 -37.10 15.96 -0.69
C MET A 293 -36.74 14.56 -1.18
N VAL A 294 -35.44 14.29 -1.25
CA VAL A 294 -34.90 12.99 -1.64
C VAL A 294 -33.91 12.49 -0.60
N ASP A 295 -34.13 11.25 -0.18
CA ASP A 295 -33.25 10.53 0.71
C ASP A 295 -32.35 9.59 -0.09
N PHE A 296 -31.08 9.56 0.27
CA PHE A 296 -30.09 8.64 -0.27
C PHE A 296 -29.62 7.70 0.84
N THR A 297 -29.60 6.41 0.57
CA THR A 297 -29.10 5.39 1.51
C THR A 297 -28.01 4.57 0.86
N LEU A 298 -26.80 4.57 1.41
CA LEU A 298 -25.71 3.67 1.01
C LEU A 298 -25.87 2.33 1.72
N VAL A 299 -25.61 1.24 0.98
CA VAL A 299 -25.81 -0.13 1.47
C VAL A 299 -24.46 -0.84 1.55
N PHE A 300 -24.01 -1.12 2.77
CA PHE A 300 -22.74 -1.78 3.03
C PHE A 300 -22.95 -3.21 3.51
N LYS A 301 -22.30 -4.19 2.90
CA LYS A 301 -22.38 -5.60 3.32
C LYS A 301 -21.45 -5.85 4.50
N VAL A 302 -21.96 -6.43 5.58
CA VAL A 302 -21.16 -6.85 6.73
C VAL A 302 -20.69 -8.30 6.52
N PRO A 303 -19.37 -8.55 6.51
CA PRO A 303 -18.82 -9.91 6.45
C PRO A 303 -19.29 -10.78 7.62
N SER A 304 -19.53 -12.07 7.38
CA SER A 304 -20.05 -13.03 8.37
C SER A 304 -19.23 -13.07 9.65
N GLN A 305 -17.89 -13.01 9.50
CA GLN A 305 -16.93 -13.03 10.60
C GLN A 305 -17.12 -11.93 11.67
N TYR A 306 -17.85 -10.84 11.40
CA TYR A 306 -18.00 -9.73 12.34
C TYR A 306 -19.34 -9.70 13.09
N TRP A 307 -20.30 -10.56 12.74
CA TRP A 307 -21.64 -10.51 13.33
C TRP A 307 -22.15 -11.81 13.92
N GLU A 308 -21.35 -12.88 13.85
CA GLU A 308 -21.67 -14.17 14.48
C GLU A 308 -21.72 -14.06 16.02
N ASP A 309 -20.85 -13.25 16.62
CA ASP A 309 -20.68 -13.22 18.09
C ASP A 309 -21.20 -11.94 18.78
N SER A 310 -21.58 -10.89 18.05
CA SER A 310 -22.02 -9.61 18.65
C SER A 310 -22.82 -8.73 17.70
N SER A 311 -23.71 -7.91 18.27
CA SER A 311 -24.38 -6.82 17.56
C SER A 311 -23.43 -5.62 17.36
N PRO A 312 -23.61 -4.85 16.27
CA PRO A 312 -22.77 -3.68 16.02
C PRO A 312 -23.00 -2.62 17.11
N ARG A 313 -21.92 -1.95 17.52
CA ARG A 313 -21.96 -0.81 18.44
C ARG A 313 -21.23 0.38 17.83
N SER A 314 -21.73 1.58 18.12
CA SER A 314 -21.02 2.80 17.77
C SER A 314 -19.88 3.08 18.74
N LEU A 315 -18.82 3.75 18.27
CA LEU A 315 -17.75 4.23 19.14
C LEU A 315 -18.28 5.14 20.26
N ARG A 316 -19.30 5.94 19.96
CA ARG A 316 -19.91 6.83 20.96
C ARG A 316 -20.61 6.04 22.07
N ASP A 317 -21.30 4.95 21.74
CA ASP A 317 -21.91 4.06 22.72
C ASP A 317 -20.85 3.41 23.62
N LEU A 318 -19.75 2.93 23.02
CA LEU A 318 -18.60 2.39 23.73
C LEU A 318 -17.97 3.37 24.73
N LEU A 319 -17.71 4.60 24.28
CA LEU A 319 -17.02 5.62 25.09
C LEU A 319 -17.88 6.11 26.25
N ILE A 320 -19.21 6.14 26.09
CA ILE A 320 -20.13 6.59 27.13
C ILE A 320 -20.48 5.43 28.09
N GLY A 321 -20.50 4.20 27.60
CA GLY A 321 -20.76 3.00 28.40
C GLY A 321 -19.56 2.51 29.21
N SER A 322 -18.35 3.01 28.95
CA SER A 322 -17.16 2.65 29.73
C SER A 322 -17.20 3.36 31.09
N PRO A 323 -17.06 2.64 32.22
CA PRO A 323 -16.85 3.27 33.51
C PRO A 323 -15.59 4.13 33.45
N ALA A 324 -15.62 5.30 34.11
CA ALA A 324 -14.47 6.18 34.20
C ALA A 324 -13.28 5.40 34.80
N PRO A 325 -12.05 5.58 34.30
CA PRO A 325 -10.89 4.97 34.92
C PRO A 325 -10.80 5.44 36.38
N VAL A 326 -10.91 4.49 37.31
CA VAL A 326 -10.71 4.75 38.73
C VAL A 326 -9.29 5.29 38.88
N SER A 327 -9.17 6.58 39.17
CA SER A 327 -7.89 7.18 39.48
C SER A 327 -7.43 6.64 40.82
N GLU A 328 -6.58 5.61 40.80
CA GLU A 328 -5.81 5.22 41.97
C GLU A 328 -4.87 6.38 42.30
N LEU A 329 -5.24 7.18 43.31
CA LEU A 329 -4.32 8.09 43.97
C LEU A 329 -3.33 7.24 44.77
N PRO A 330 -2.01 7.36 44.53
CA PRO A 330 -1.03 6.73 45.41
C PRO A 330 -1.03 7.46 46.76
N ALA A 331 -1.10 6.66 47.83
CA ALA A 331 -0.94 7.10 49.21
C ALA A 331 0.51 7.46 49.55
#